data_AF-A0A969JLG5-F1
#
_entry.id   AF-A0A969JLG5-F1
#
_cell.length_a   1.000
_cell.length_b   1.000
_cell.length_c   1.000
_cell.angle_alpha   90.00
_cell.angle_beta   90.00
_cell.angle_gamma   90.00
#
_symmetry.space_group_name_H-M   'P 1'
#
loop_
_entity.id
_entity.type
_entity.pdbx_description
1 polymer ?
#
loop_
_entity_poly.entity_id
_entity_poly.type
_entity_poly.pdbx_seq_one_letter_code
_entity_poly.pdbx_strand_id
1 'polypeptide(L)'
;IVDQASCFAGTLAELALGADRGYMLHLPDDAANAPTIVLSEMNFGAYPMVNAWTRMRTRFCGAEQPVEAARKRIGERLAAEAAGELGLVTFTPDDLDWDDEVRIAIEERTSQSPDALTGLEASLRFPVAETMETRVFGRLTAWQNWIFNRPNAVGDEGALKVFGKGAKAKFNWERV
;
A
#
# COMPACT_ATOMS: atom_id res chain seq x y z
N ILE A 1 1.76 -6.06 10.41
CA ILE A 1 1.84 -7.18 11.36
C ILE A 1 1.05 -6.75 12.59
N VAL A 2 -0.02 -7.49 12.90
CA VAL A 2 -0.89 -7.26 14.06
C VAL A 2 -0.63 -8.42 15.02
N ASP A 3 0.34 -8.20 15.91
CA ASP A 3 0.85 -9.19 16.85
C ASP A 3 0.34 -8.89 18.28
N GLN A 4 0.58 -9.78 19.23
CA GLN A 4 0.29 -9.60 20.65
C GLN A 4 0.75 -8.21 21.14
N ALA A 5 -0.02 -7.62 22.05
CA ALA A 5 0.20 -6.28 22.60
C ALA A 5 0.19 -5.11 21.58
N SER A 6 -0.11 -5.35 20.30
CA SER A 6 -0.33 -4.28 19.32
C SER A 6 -1.65 -3.52 19.58
N CYS A 7 -1.74 -2.30 19.06
CA CYS A 7 -2.88 -1.41 19.27
C CYS A 7 -3.36 -0.75 17.97
N PHE A 8 -3.76 -1.57 16.98
CA PHE A 8 -4.35 -1.09 15.72
C PHE A 8 -5.78 -0.58 15.95
N ALA A 9 -5.89 0.57 16.62
CA ALA A 9 -7.14 1.18 17.04
C ALA A 9 -7.30 2.59 16.46
N GLY A 10 -8.47 2.87 15.89
CA GLY A 10 -8.83 4.13 15.27
C GLY A 10 -7.79 4.59 14.25
N THR A 11 -7.14 5.73 14.49
CA THR A 11 -6.07 6.25 13.62
C THR A 11 -4.95 5.24 13.38
N LEU A 12 -4.57 4.43 14.36
CA LEU A 12 -3.50 3.43 14.19
C LEU A 12 -3.93 2.27 13.28
N ALA A 13 -5.22 2.00 13.12
CA ALA A 13 -5.72 1.01 12.17
C ALA A 13 -5.46 1.41 10.71
N GLU A 14 -5.25 2.70 10.40
CA GLU A 14 -4.86 3.15 9.05
C GLU A 14 -3.53 2.56 8.60
N LEU A 15 -2.63 2.20 9.53
CA LEU A 15 -1.37 1.55 9.21
C LEU A 15 -1.59 0.15 8.61
N ALA A 16 -2.58 -0.59 9.13
CA ALA A 16 -2.97 -1.88 8.59
C ALA A 16 -3.71 -1.71 7.25
N LEU A 17 -4.65 -0.77 7.16
CA LEU A 17 -5.42 -0.51 5.94
C LEU A 17 -4.57 0.03 4.77
N GLY A 18 -3.43 0.67 5.07
CA GLY A 18 -2.51 1.23 4.09
C GLY A 18 -1.39 0.30 3.65
N ALA A 19 -1.28 -0.87 4.27
CA ALA A 19 -0.25 -1.86 3.94
C ALA A 19 -0.65 -2.67 2.69
N ASP A 20 0.34 -3.17 1.95
CA ASP A 20 0.10 -4.11 0.84
C ASP A 20 -0.53 -5.42 1.32
N ARG A 21 -0.08 -5.89 2.49
CA ARG A 21 -0.57 -7.10 3.15
C ARG A 21 -0.71 -6.84 4.64
N GLY A 22 -1.78 -7.37 5.24
CA GLY A 22 -1.99 -7.39 6.68
C GLY A 22 -1.96 -8.83 7.19
N TYR A 23 -1.09 -9.12 8.16
CA TYR A 23 -1.05 -10.39 8.88
C TYR A 23 -1.49 -10.13 10.31
N MET A 24 -2.41 -10.93 10.82
CA MET A 24 -2.94 -10.79 12.18
C MET A 24 -2.95 -12.13 12.90
N LEU A 25 -2.29 -12.17 14.06
CA LEU A 25 -2.10 -13.41 14.81
C LEU A 25 -3.44 -13.92 15.33
N HIS A 26 -3.75 -15.18 15.04
CA HIS A 26 -4.94 -15.86 15.53
C HIS A 26 -4.58 -16.73 16.73
N LEU A 27 -5.16 -16.43 17.90
CA LEU A 27 -4.99 -17.21 19.13
C LEU A 27 -6.36 -17.70 19.61
N PRO A 28 -6.91 -18.80 19.05
CA PRO A 28 -8.23 -19.31 19.43
C PRO A 28 -8.26 -19.79 20.88
N ASP A 29 -7.15 -20.36 21.36
CA ASP A 29 -7.03 -20.92 22.71
C ASP A 29 -6.53 -19.90 23.76
N ASP A 30 -6.14 -18.69 23.33
CA ASP A 30 -5.66 -17.61 24.21
C ASP A 30 -6.24 -16.24 23.80
N ALA A 31 -7.56 -16.12 23.96
CA ALA A 31 -8.29 -14.89 23.64
C ALA A 31 -7.86 -13.67 24.49
N ALA A 32 -7.20 -13.87 25.63
CA ALA A 32 -6.73 -12.79 26.49
C ALA A 32 -5.50 -12.07 25.90
N ASN A 33 -4.62 -12.82 25.24
CA ASN A 33 -3.43 -12.29 24.58
C ASN A 33 -3.63 -12.05 23.07
N ALA A 34 -4.74 -12.52 22.50
CA ALA A 34 -5.09 -12.30 21.10
C ALA A 34 -5.14 -10.79 20.76
N PRO A 35 -4.44 -10.35 19.70
CA PRO A 35 -4.50 -8.95 19.29
C PRO A 35 -5.84 -8.61 18.66
N THR A 36 -6.18 -7.32 18.66
CA THR A 36 -7.45 -6.84 18.11
C THR A 36 -7.26 -5.59 17.25
N ILE A 37 -8.12 -5.45 16.24
CA ILE A 37 -8.31 -4.21 15.48
C ILE A 37 -9.58 -3.54 15.99
N VAL A 38 -9.51 -2.22 16.24
CA VAL A 38 -10.67 -1.42 16.63
C VAL A 38 -10.85 -0.30 15.62
N LEU A 39 -11.99 -0.28 14.93
CA LEU A 39 -12.31 0.78 13.98
C LEU A 39 -12.94 1.98 14.71
N SER A 40 -12.70 3.17 14.19
CA SER A 40 -13.31 4.42 14.63
C SER A 40 -13.88 5.19 13.45
N GLU A 41 -14.69 6.21 13.71
CA GLU A 41 -15.20 7.12 12.66
C GLU A 41 -14.06 7.74 11.81
N MET A 42 -12.86 7.90 12.37
CA MET A 42 -11.71 8.45 11.65
C MET A 42 -11.31 7.61 10.42
N ASN A 43 -11.51 6.30 10.47
CA ASN A 43 -11.18 5.36 9.38
C ASN A 43 -12.10 5.50 8.16
N PHE A 44 -13.22 6.23 8.30
CA PHE A 44 -14.25 6.36 7.29
C PHE A 44 -14.41 7.80 6.77
N GLY A 45 -13.44 8.69 7.05
CA GLY A 45 -13.44 10.01 6.40
C GLY A 45 -12.27 10.94 6.72
N ALA A 46 -11.63 10.81 7.88
CA ALA A 46 -10.65 11.80 8.31
C ALA A 46 -9.32 11.76 7.52
N TYR A 47 -9.01 10.63 6.90
CA TYR A 47 -7.72 10.38 6.25
C TYR A 47 -7.87 9.91 4.80
N PRO A 48 -8.32 10.79 3.88
CA PRO A 48 -8.35 10.43 2.47
C PRO A 48 -6.92 10.24 1.93
N MET A 49 -6.77 9.25 1.05
CA MET A 49 -5.61 9.13 0.17
C MET A 49 -5.71 10.15 -0.97
N VAL A 50 -4.65 10.29 -1.76
CA VAL A 50 -4.62 11.22 -2.90
C VAL A 50 -5.64 10.89 -4.00
N ASN A 51 -6.22 9.69 -4.02
CA ASN A 51 -7.35 9.31 -4.88
C ASN A 51 -8.72 9.82 -4.34
N ALA A 52 -8.72 10.67 -3.31
CA ALA A 52 -9.89 11.21 -2.61
C ALA A 52 -10.75 10.16 -1.88
N TRP A 53 -10.29 8.91 -1.76
CA TRP A 53 -10.97 7.86 -1.01
C TRP A 53 -10.23 7.57 0.30
N THR A 54 -10.96 7.07 1.31
CA THR A 54 -10.33 6.48 2.49
C THR A 54 -9.61 5.18 2.10
N ARG A 55 -8.67 4.74 2.94
CA ARG A 55 -8.02 3.42 2.75
C ARG A 55 -9.01 2.28 2.80
N MET A 56 -10.00 2.37 3.70
CA MET A 56 -11.11 1.40 3.78
C MET A 56 -11.86 1.27 2.46
N ARG A 57 -12.25 2.39 1.85
CA ARG A 57 -12.95 2.37 0.55
C ARG A 57 -12.06 1.87 -0.58
N THR A 58 -10.79 2.29 -0.59
CA THR A 58 -9.81 1.90 -1.60
C THR A 58 -9.54 0.40 -1.56
N ARG A 59 -9.43 -0.18 -0.36
CA ARG A 59 -9.23 -1.61 -0.13
C ARG A 59 -10.29 -2.49 -0.78
N PHE A 60 -11.54 -2.02 -0.82
CA PHE A 60 -12.65 -2.72 -1.47
C PHE A 60 -12.96 -2.19 -2.88
N CYS A 61 -12.00 -1.51 -3.53
CA CYS A 61 -12.15 -0.96 -4.87
C CYS A 61 -13.42 -0.10 -5.07
N GLY A 62 -13.87 0.58 -4.01
CA GLY A 62 -15.07 1.41 -4.03
C GLY A 62 -16.39 0.70 -3.76
N ALA A 63 -16.39 -0.62 -3.49
CA ALA A 63 -17.60 -1.35 -3.12
C ALA A 63 -18.13 -0.89 -1.75
N GLU A 64 -19.39 -0.46 -1.71
CA GLU A 64 -19.99 0.13 -0.50
C GLU A 64 -20.37 -0.92 0.55
N GLN A 65 -20.86 -2.08 0.13
CA GLN A 65 -21.33 -3.13 1.06
C GLN A 65 -20.28 -3.56 2.10
N PRO A 66 -19.03 -3.93 1.73
CA PRO A 66 -18.02 -4.30 2.72
C PRO A 66 -17.58 -3.12 3.59
N VAL A 67 -17.56 -1.90 3.05
CA VAL A 67 -17.25 -0.68 3.82
C VAL A 67 -18.31 -0.44 4.89
N GLU A 68 -19.60 -0.57 4.55
CA GLU A 68 -20.70 -0.43 5.51
C GLU A 68 -20.74 -1.58 6.53
N ALA A 69 -20.37 -2.80 6.12
CA ALA A 69 -20.23 -3.92 7.06
C ALA A 69 -19.14 -3.64 8.11
N ALA A 70 -17.99 -3.13 7.69
CA ALA A 70 -16.92 -2.71 8.60
C ALA A 70 -17.35 -1.51 9.47
N ARG A 71 -18.07 -0.53 8.90
CA ARG A 71 -18.58 0.66 9.61
C ARG A 71 -19.53 0.29 10.75
N LYS A 72 -20.39 -0.71 10.57
CA LYS A 72 -21.31 -1.19 11.62
C LYS A 72 -20.60 -1.77 12.84
N ARG A 73 -19.33 -2.14 12.72
CA ARG A 73 -18.49 -2.74 13.78
C ARG A 73 -17.57 -1.72 14.45
N ILE A 74 -17.79 -0.41 14.25
CA ILE A 74 -17.02 0.66 14.91
C ILE A 74 -17.06 0.49 16.43
N GLY A 75 -15.92 0.67 17.08
CA GLY A 75 -15.75 0.56 18.52
C GLY A 75 -15.63 -0.87 19.06
N GLU A 76 -15.90 -1.89 18.24
CA GLU A 76 -15.72 -3.27 18.62
C GLU A 76 -14.26 -3.71 18.56
N ARG A 77 -13.88 -4.63 19.45
CA ARG A 77 -12.57 -5.30 19.43
C ARG A 77 -12.64 -6.51 18.51
N LEU A 78 -12.17 -6.35 17.28
CA LEU A 78 -12.21 -7.40 16.26
C LEU A 78 -10.98 -8.29 16.42
N ALA A 79 -11.19 -9.56 16.81
CA ALA A 79 -10.17 -10.60 16.78
C ALA A 79 -9.90 -11.07 15.33
N ALA A 80 -8.89 -11.91 15.14
CA ALA A 80 -8.40 -12.29 13.82
C ALA A 80 -9.49 -12.84 12.88
N GLU A 81 -10.36 -13.75 13.35
CA GLU A 81 -11.44 -14.32 12.54
C GLU A 81 -12.39 -13.23 12.01
N ALA A 82 -12.93 -12.39 12.90
CA ALA A 82 -13.82 -11.29 12.50
C ALA A 82 -13.11 -10.26 11.61
N ALA A 83 -11.82 -9.98 11.86
CA ALA A 83 -11.03 -9.08 11.01
C ALA A 83 -10.79 -9.67 9.61
N GLY A 84 -10.58 -10.99 9.51
CA GLY A 84 -10.44 -11.73 8.25
C GLY A 84 -11.75 -11.77 7.46
N GLU A 85 -12.88 -12.08 8.11
CA GLU A 85 -14.21 -12.10 7.49
C GLU A 85 -14.63 -10.73 6.95
N LEU A 86 -14.34 -9.67 7.70
CA LEU A 86 -14.55 -8.29 7.25
C LEU A 86 -13.51 -7.85 6.20
N GLY A 87 -12.53 -8.69 5.89
CA GLY A 87 -11.48 -8.43 4.93
C GLY A 87 -10.55 -7.30 5.36
N LEU A 88 -10.41 -7.00 6.65
CA LEU A 88 -9.54 -5.92 7.18
C LEU A 88 -8.05 -6.28 7.11
N VAL A 89 -7.75 -7.57 7.15
CA VAL A 89 -6.41 -8.14 7.04
C VAL A 89 -6.38 -9.11 5.85
N THR A 90 -5.18 -9.50 5.43
CA THR A 90 -4.98 -10.40 4.29
C THR A 90 -4.91 -11.86 4.74
N PHE A 91 -4.23 -12.12 5.86
CA PHE A 91 -4.04 -13.47 6.42
C PHE A 91 -4.16 -13.46 7.93
N THR A 92 -4.61 -14.58 8.49
CA THR A 92 -4.81 -14.79 9.93
C THR A 92 -4.19 -16.10 10.40
N PRO A 93 -2.86 -16.27 10.28
CA PRO A 93 -2.19 -17.49 10.74
C PRO A 93 -2.33 -17.66 12.25
N ASP A 94 -2.40 -18.92 12.68
CA ASP A 94 -2.36 -19.27 14.10
C ASP A 94 -0.93 -19.18 14.65
N ASP A 95 -0.76 -19.48 15.94
CA ASP A 95 0.54 -19.43 16.61
C ASP A 95 1.54 -20.48 16.12
N LEU A 96 1.08 -21.57 15.52
CA LEU A 96 1.95 -22.60 14.97
C LEU A 96 2.59 -22.15 13.66
N ASP A 97 1.82 -21.46 12.81
CA ASP A 97 2.26 -21.03 11.48
C ASP A 97 2.81 -19.59 11.45
N TRP A 98 2.55 -18.78 12.49
CA TRP A 98 2.85 -17.34 12.53
C TRP A 98 4.28 -16.97 12.13
N ASP A 99 5.27 -17.56 12.81
CA ASP A 99 6.67 -17.20 12.65
C ASP A 99 7.17 -17.53 11.23
N ASP A 100 6.73 -18.66 10.69
CA ASP A 100 7.13 -19.09 9.35
C ASP A 100 6.40 -18.31 8.25
N GLU A 101 5.09 -18.09 8.36
CA GLU A 101 4.35 -17.31 7.36
C GLU A 101 4.85 -15.87 7.27
N VAL A 102 5.05 -15.20 8.41
CA VAL A 102 5.54 -13.81 8.44
C VAL A 102 6.97 -13.74 7.90
N ARG A 103 7.84 -14.68 8.28
CA ARG A 103 9.22 -14.76 7.78
C ARG A 103 9.25 -14.97 6.27
N ILE A 104 8.50 -15.95 5.75
CA ILE A 104 8.44 -16.23 4.30
C ILE A 104 7.93 -15.00 3.54
N ALA A 105 6.87 -14.34 4.03
CA ALA A 105 6.34 -13.15 3.37
C ALA A 105 7.38 -12.01 3.27
N ILE A 106 8.24 -11.85 4.27
CA ILE A 106 9.33 -10.87 4.27
C ILE A 106 10.46 -11.32 3.34
N GLU A 107 10.88 -12.58 3.41
CA GLU A 107 11.93 -13.15 2.55
C GLU A 107 11.55 -13.05 1.07
N GLU A 108 10.31 -13.38 0.72
CA GLU A 108 9.74 -13.18 -0.63
C GLU A 108 9.81 -11.73 -1.09
N ARG A 109 9.55 -10.78 -0.18
CA ARG A 109 9.59 -9.36 -0.52
C ARG A 109 11.02 -8.88 -0.76
N THR A 110 11.98 -9.41 -0.02
CA THR A 110 13.41 -9.05 -0.18
C THR A 110 14.10 -9.73 -1.37
N SER A 111 13.53 -10.82 -1.88
CA SER A 111 14.11 -11.60 -2.99
C SER A 111 13.64 -11.18 -4.38
N GLN A 112 12.63 -10.33 -4.47
CA GLN A 112 12.07 -9.84 -5.74
C GLN A 112 12.71 -8.53 -6.20
N SER A 113 12.61 -8.24 -7.51
CA SER A 113 13.12 -6.99 -8.07
C SER A 113 12.38 -5.79 -7.45
N PRO A 114 13.11 -4.83 -6.85
CA PRO A 114 12.50 -3.64 -6.26
C PRO A 114 11.79 -2.77 -7.31
N ASP A 115 12.27 -2.75 -8.56
CA ASP A 115 11.66 -2.01 -9.65
C ASP A 115 10.27 -2.57 -9.99
N ALA A 116 10.17 -3.90 -10.05
CA ALA A 116 8.92 -4.60 -10.35
C ALA A 116 7.91 -4.43 -9.21
N LEU A 117 8.36 -4.56 -7.95
CA LEU A 117 7.51 -4.38 -6.78
C LEU A 117 6.97 -2.95 -6.67
N THR A 118 7.81 -1.94 -6.91
CA THR A 118 7.37 -0.53 -6.90
C THR A 118 6.28 -0.29 -7.95
N GLY A 119 6.45 -0.82 -9.16
CA GLY A 119 5.44 -0.72 -10.22
C GLY A 119 4.12 -1.45 -9.88
N LEU A 120 4.23 -2.63 -9.26
CA LEU A 120 3.09 -3.41 -8.80
C LEU A 120 2.31 -2.66 -7.70
N GLU A 121 3.00 -2.16 -6.68
CA GLU A 121 2.40 -1.40 -5.58
C GLU A 121 1.71 -0.13 -6.08
N ALA A 122 2.35 0.62 -6.99
CA ALA A 122 1.78 1.83 -7.57
C ALA A 122 0.46 1.55 -8.32
N SER A 123 0.31 0.35 -8.88
CA SER A 123 -0.90 -0.06 -9.59
C SER A 123 -1.97 -0.59 -8.63
N LEU A 124 -1.59 -1.44 -7.68
CA LEU A 124 -2.54 -2.08 -6.76
C LEU A 124 -3.08 -1.12 -5.69
N ARG A 125 -2.27 -0.18 -5.20
CA ARG A 125 -2.70 0.78 -4.16
C ARG A 125 -3.61 1.90 -4.68
N PHE A 126 -3.63 2.13 -5.99
CA PHE A 126 -4.44 3.16 -6.62
C PHE A 126 -5.40 2.57 -7.67
N PRO A 127 -6.35 1.71 -7.24
CA PRO A 127 -7.29 1.08 -8.14
C PRO A 127 -8.37 2.09 -8.57
N VAL A 128 -8.79 1.97 -9.84
CA VAL A 128 -10.00 2.57 -10.42
C VAL A 128 -10.04 4.10 -10.50
N ALA A 129 -9.99 4.82 -9.38
CA ALA A 129 -10.22 6.26 -9.31
C ALA A 129 -8.95 7.09 -9.58
N GLU A 130 -9.02 8.03 -10.55
CA GLU A 130 -7.97 9.02 -10.78
C GLU A 130 -8.41 10.44 -10.37
N THR A 131 -7.50 11.17 -9.73
CA THR A 131 -7.59 12.59 -9.39
C THR A 131 -6.44 13.36 -10.07
N MET A 132 -6.38 14.67 -9.88
CA MET A 132 -5.22 15.44 -10.35
C MET A 132 -3.93 14.92 -9.70
N GLU A 133 -3.96 14.65 -8.40
CA GLU A 133 -2.83 14.20 -7.60
C GLU A 133 -2.37 12.81 -8.01
N THR A 134 -3.28 11.85 -8.21
CA THR A 134 -2.89 10.51 -8.69
C THR A 134 -2.35 10.57 -10.11
N ARG A 135 -2.81 11.49 -10.97
CA ARG A 135 -2.25 11.70 -12.31
C ARG A 135 -0.84 12.31 -12.26
N VAL A 136 -0.56 13.16 -11.28
CA VAL A 136 0.79 13.69 -11.02
C VAL A 136 1.72 12.55 -10.62
N PHE A 137 1.34 11.72 -9.64
CA PHE A 137 2.20 10.62 -9.15
C PHE A 137 2.22 9.38 -10.06
N GLY A 138 1.18 9.16 -10.86
CA GLY A 138 1.08 8.08 -11.83
C GLY A 138 1.55 8.55 -13.19
N ARG A 139 0.63 9.02 -14.03
CA ARG A 139 0.88 9.37 -15.44
C ARG A 139 2.10 10.28 -15.62
N LEU A 140 2.15 11.43 -14.95
CA LEU A 140 3.25 12.39 -15.15
C LEU A 140 4.58 11.85 -14.61
N THR A 141 4.59 11.39 -13.35
CA THR A 141 5.82 10.93 -12.69
C THR A 141 6.38 9.65 -13.32
N ALA A 142 5.55 8.69 -13.73
CA ALA A 142 6.04 7.46 -14.38
C ALA A 142 6.73 7.76 -15.72
N TRP A 143 6.14 8.63 -16.55
CA TRP A 143 6.77 9.08 -17.79
C TRP A 143 8.06 9.87 -17.51
N GLN A 144 8.06 10.70 -16.48
CA GLN A 144 9.26 11.43 -16.08
C GLN A 144 10.39 10.49 -15.60
N ASN A 145 10.06 9.47 -14.81
CA ASN A 145 11.03 8.48 -14.33
C ASN A 145 11.66 7.72 -15.51
N TRP A 146 10.86 7.37 -16.51
CA TRP A 146 11.37 6.75 -17.74
C TRP A 146 12.33 7.67 -18.52
N ILE A 147 12.01 8.98 -18.60
CA ILE A 147 12.91 9.97 -19.21
C ILE A 147 14.22 10.09 -18.41
N PHE A 148 14.13 10.11 -17.08
CA PHE A 148 15.30 10.28 -16.19
C PHE A 148 16.26 9.10 -16.17
N ASN A 149 15.83 7.91 -16.58
CA ASN A 149 16.72 6.75 -16.73
C ASN A 149 17.31 6.60 -18.15
N ARG A 150 17.22 7.63 -19.01
CA ARG A 150 17.69 7.55 -20.41
C ARG A 150 18.79 8.56 -20.73
N PRO A 151 19.73 8.18 -21.64
CA PRO A 151 20.92 8.98 -21.91
C PRO A 151 20.63 10.35 -22.53
N ASN A 152 19.52 10.50 -23.27
CA ASN A 152 19.12 11.80 -23.83
C ASN A 152 18.97 12.87 -22.74
N ALA A 153 18.50 12.51 -21.53
CA ALA A 153 18.35 13.44 -20.42
C ALA A 153 19.62 13.53 -19.56
N VAL A 154 20.08 12.38 -19.04
CA VAL A 154 21.09 12.31 -17.96
C VAL A 154 22.48 11.83 -18.40
N GLY A 155 22.65 11.44 -19.67
CA GLY A 155 23.94 10.99 -20.20
C GLY A 155 25.00 12.09 -20.25
N ASP A 156 26.26 11.73 -20.47
CA ASP A 156 27.40 12.67 -20.45
C ASP A 156 27.28 13.83 -21.44
N GLU A 157 26.69 13.58 -22.61
CA GLU A 157 26.34 14.57 -23.63
C GLU A 157 24.82 14.84 -23.70
N GLY A 158 24.07 14.44 -22.67
CA GLY A 158 22.63 14.62 -22.53
C GLY A 158 22.25 16.04 -22.14
N ALA A 159 20.96 16.36 -22.31
CA ALA A 159 20.43 17.72 -22.19
C ALA A 159 20.80 18.40 -20.86
N LEU A 160 20.73 17.68 -19.73
CA LEU A 160 20.99 18.26 -18.41
C LEU A 160 22.46 18.61 -18.21
N LYS A 161 23.39 17.77 -18.69
CA LYS A 161 24.84 17.95 -18.44
C LYS A 161 25.51 18.96 -19.37
N VAL A 162 24.92 19.25 -20.53
CA VAL A 162 25.46 20.26 -21.48
C VAL A 162 24.91 21.66 -21.24
N PHE A 163 23.87 21.80 -20.43
CA PHE A 163 23.31 23.10 -20.06
C PHE A 163 24.40 24.01 -19.48
N GLY A 164 24.49 25.24 -19.99
CA GLY A 164 25.49 26.24 -19.57
C GLY A 164 26.90 26.05 -20.15
N LYS A 165 27.20 24.98 -20.89
CA LYS A 165 28.54 24.72 -21.47
C LYS A 165 28.74 25.27 -22.90
N GLY A 166 27.68 25.74 -23.55
CA GLY A 166 27.71 26.16 -24.96
C GLY A 166 27.77 25.00 -25.98
N ALA A 167 27.79 23.75 -25.51
CA ALA A 167 27.73 22.55 -26.33
C ALA A 167 26.27 22.16 -26.65
N LYS A 168 26.03 21.57 -27.83
CA LYS A 168 24.72 20.98 -28.19
C LYS A 168 24.60 19.57 -27.64
N ALA A 169 23.42 19.22 -27.12
CA ALA A 169 23.12 17.86 -26.67
C ALA A 169 23.10 16.87 -27.84
N LYS A 170 23.51 15.63 -27.60
CA LYS A 170 23.38 14.53 -28.57
C LYS A 170 22.21 13.63 -28.19
N PHE A 171 21.21 13.54 -29.06
CA PHE A 171 20.01 12.74 -28.85
C PHE A 171 19.98 11.52 -29.77
N ASN A 172 19.52 10.38 -29.25
CA ASN A 172 18.91 9.35 -30.08
C ASN A 172 17.50 9.81 -30.48
N TRP A 173 17.23 9.90 -31.78
CA TRP A 173 15.99 10.39 -32.37
C TRP A 173 14.95 9.29 -32.63
N GLU A 174 15.32 8.01 -32.45
CA GLU A 174 14.40 6.90 -32.54
C GLU A 174 13.31 6.98 -31.46
N ARG A 175 12.06 6.74 -31.87
CA ARG A 175 10.92 6.63 -30.96
C ARG A 175 10.92 5.28 -30.26
N VAL A 176 10.29 5.21 -29.10
CA VAL A 176 10.03 3.99 -28.32
C VAL A 176 8.53 3.75 -28.27
#